data_AF-A0A536GXY2-F1
#
_entry.id   AF-A0A536GXY2-F1
#
_cell.length_a   1.000
_cell.length_b   1.000
_cell.length_c   1.000
_cell.angle_alpha   90.00
_cell.angle_beta   90.00
_cell.angle_gamma   90.00
#
_symmetry.space_group_name_H-M   'P 1'
#
loop_
_entity.id
_entity.type
_entity.pdbx_description
1 polymer ?
#
loop_
_entity_poly.entity_id
_entity_poly.type
_entity_poly.pdbx_seq_one_letter_code
_entity_poly.pdbx_strand_id
1 'polypeptide(L)'
;MPEEPIPEEEVKNMQDSLVFVVQKHQASRLHYDFRLELDGVLKSWAVPKGPSLNPKEKRLAIMVEDHPLEYRTFEGVIAEGEYGAGEVIVWDQGTYRPLSGKTKEEMQQQVRAQLNQGELRFLLFGEKLRGEFALIRQKRLGEKAWLLIKKRDQYASNADITLQDRSVISGKRLGEVSRE
;
A
#
# COMPACT_ATOMS: atom_id res chain seq x y z
N MET A 1 20.43 12.64 -17.24
CA MET A 1 19.94 11.58 -18.14
C MET A 1 18.54 11.99 -18.54
N PRO A 2 18.19 12.09 -19.83
CA PRO A 2 16.81 12.36 -20.19
C PRO A 2 15.97 11.11 -19.87
N GLU A 3 14.89 11.28 -19.12
CA GLU A 3 13.88 10.24 -18.91
C GLU A 3 13.28 9.87 -20.26
N GLU A 4 13.35 8.59 -20.64
CA GLU A 4 12.68 8.11 -21.84
C GLU A 4 11.16 8.27 -21.65
N PRO A 5 10.42 8.72 -22.68
CA PRO A 5 8.98 8.85 -22.58
C PRO A 5 8.34 7.47 -22.38
N ILE A 6 7.50 7.37 -21.35
CA ILE A 6 6.73 6.17 -21.01
C ILE A 6 5.85 5.80 -22.22
N PRO A 7 5.84 4.54 -22.69
CA PRO A 7 5.01 4.09 -23.81
C PRO A 7 3.53 4.47 -23.65
N GLU A 8 2.87 4.89 -24.73
CA GLU A 8 1.46 5.34 -24.71
C GLU A 8 0.46 4.28 -24.17
N GLU A 9 0.76 2.99 -24.32
CA GLU A 9 -0.02 1.91 -23.71
C GLU A 9 0.13 1.85 -22.18
N GLU A 10 1.29 2.19 -21.63
CA GLU A 10 1.48 2.32 -20.17
C GLU A 10 0.77 3.56 -19.63
N VAL A 11 0.80 4.68 -20.36
CA VAL A 11 0.07 5.92 -20.00
C VAL A 11 -1.44 5.71 -20.03
N LYS A 12 -1.98 5.03 -21.05
CA LYS A 12 -3.41 4.71 -21.14
C LYS A 12 -3.85 3.75 -20.04
N ASN A 13 -2.99 2.82 -19.63
CA ASN A 13 -3.23 1.96 -18.47
C ASN A 13 -3.19 2.73 -17.14
N MET A 14 -2.46 3.83 -17.01
CA MET A 14 -2.42 4.65 -15.78
C MET A 14 -3.73 5.41 -15.53
N GLN A 15 -4.44 5.84 -16.57
CA GLN A 15 -5.71 6.58 -16.42
C GLN A 15 -6.83 5.73 -15.78
N ASP A 16 -6.82 4.42 -16.06
CA ASP A 16 -7.81 3.47 -15.54
C ASP A 16 -7.33 2.71 -14.29
N SER A 17 -6.07 2.86 -13.89
CA SER A 17 -5.51 2.12 -12.75
C SER A 17 -5.94 2.70 -11.41
N LEU A 18 -6.06 1.83 -10.41
CA LEU A 18 -6.34 2.22 -9.03
C LEU A 18 -5.05 2.60 -8.33
N VAL A 19 -5.08 3.55 -7.40
CA VAL A 19 -3.91 4.02 -6.68
C VAL A 19 -3.66 3.19 -5.42
N PHE A 20 -2.41 2.95 -5.08
CA PHE A 20 -2.03 2.47 -3.76
C PHE A 20 -0.99 3.38 -3.12
N VAL A 21 -0.95 3.34 -1.79
CA VAL A 21 0.05 4.04 -0.99
C VAL A 21 0.43 3.17 0.20
N VAL A 22 1.70 3.25 0.58
CA VAL A 22 2.21 2.71 1.83
C VAL A 22 2.85 3.83 2.61
N GLN A 23 2.28 4.16 3.76
CA GLN A 23 2.85 5.15 4.67
C GLN A 23 3.63 4.43 5.77
N LYS A 24 4.84 4.90 6.08
CA LYS A 24 5.58 4.45 7.26
C LYS A 24 5.25 5.40 8.40
N HIS A 25 4.77 4.84 9.49
CA HIS A 25 4.14 5.60 10.57
C HIS A 25 4.78 5.27 11.91
N GLN A 26 5.46 6.26 12.49
CA GLN A 26 6.02 6.22 13.84
C GLN A 26 5.02 6.80 14.84
N ALA A 27 4.00 5.99 15.17
CA ALA A 27 3.10 6.26 16.28
C ALA A 27 3.69 5.69 17.59
N SER A 28 2.82 5.25 18.52
CA SER A 28 3.23 4.47 19.70
C SER A 28 4.10 3.25 19.36
N ARG A 29 3.87 2.64 18.20
CA ARG A 29 4.73 1.61 17.60
C ARG A 29 4.92 1.93 16.13
N LEU A 30 6.13 1.65 15.64
CA LEU A 30 6.39 1.70 14.20
C LEU A 30 5.51 0.68 13.49
N HIS A 31 4.80 1.13 12.47
CA HIS A 31 4.03 0.29 11.57
C HIS A 31 3.97 0.92 10.17
N TYR A 32 3.39 0.19 9.24
CA TYR A 32 3.18 0.65 7.88
C TYR A 32 1.69 0.62 7.56
N ASP A 33 1.11 1.76 7.19
CA ASP A 33 -0.26 1.84 6.74
C ASP A 33 -0.30 1.54 5.24
N PHE A 34 -0.78 0.35 4.89
CA PHE A 34 -0.97 -0.12 3.52
C PHE A 34 -2.37 0.25 3.05
N ARG A 35 -2.50 0.96 1.94
CA ARG A 35 -3.79 1.47 1.47
C ARG A 35 -4.02 1.25 -0.01
N LEU A 36 -5.26 0.92 -0.36
CA LEU A 36 -5.73 0.69 -1.74
C LEU A 36 -6.95 1.58 -2.03
N GLU A 37 -6.93 2.31 -3.14
CA GLU A 37 -8.08 3.06 -3.65
C GLU A 37 -9.23 2.13 -4.06
N LEU A 38 -10.39 2.31 -3.46
CA LEU A 38 -11.63 1.66 -3.90
C LEU A 38 -12.80 2.60 -3.60
N ASP A 39 -13.68 2.82 -4.58
CA ASP A 39 -14.92 3.59 -4.42
C ASP A 39 -14.69 5.01 -3.87
N GLY A 40 -13.60 5.66 -4.31
CA GLY A 40 -13.26 7.03 -3.91
C GLY A 40 -12.64 7.17 -2.51
N VAL A 41 -12.32 6.05 -1.84
CA VAL A 41 -11.65 6.04 -0.53
C VAL A 41 -10.43 5.12 -0.53
N LEU A 42 -9.57 5.29 0.48
CA LEU A 42 -8.42 4.42 0.74
C LEU A 42 -8.79 3.35 1.76
N LYS A 43 -9.05 2.13 1.27
CA LYS A 43 -9.16 0.94 2.13
C LYS A 43 -7.80 0.69 2.76
N SER A 44 -7.76 0.63 4.10
CA SER A 44 -6.52 0.78 4.84
C SER A 44 -6.26 -0.39 5.79
N TRP A 45 -4.98 -0.79 5.88
CA TRP A 45 -4.50 -1.82 6.79
C TRP A 45 -3.21 -1.38 7.49
N ALA A 46 -3.17 -1.48 8.82
CA ALA A 46 -1.94 -1.34 9.58
C ALA A 46 -1.14 -2.65 9.52
N VAL A 47 0.11 -2.57 9.05
CA VAL A 47 1.05 -3.69 8.89
C VAL A 47 2.22 -3.49 9.85
N PRO A 48 2.19 -4.06 11.08
CA PRO A 48 3.16 -3.73 12.14
C PRO A 48 4.62 -3.98 11.77
N LYS A 49 4.89 -5.03 10.97
CA LYS A 49 6.25 -5.35 10.53
C LYS A 49 6.55 -4.88 9.10
N GLY A 50 5.67 -4.11 8.48
CA GLY A 50 5.79 -3.73 7.08
C GLY A 50 5.57 -4.86 6.07
N PRO A 51 5.52 -4.52 4.77
CA PRO A 51 5.44 -5.48 3.68
C PRO A 51 6.72 -6.31 3.57
N SER A 52 6.64 -7.46 2.89
CA SER A 52 7.79 -8.31 2.59
C SER A 52 7.82 -8.64 1.10
N LEU A 53 9.01 -8.76 0.53
CA LEU A 53 9.21 -9.30 -0.82
C LEU A 53 9.41 -10.82 -0.81
N ASN A 54 9.46 -11.44 0.37
CA ASN A 54 9.66 -12.88 0.50
C ASN A 54 8.32 -13.63 0.45
N PRO A 55 8.06 -14.48 -0.55
CA PRO A 55 6.80 -15.21 -0.67
C PRO A 55 6.53 -16.23 0.44
N LYS A 56 7.54 -16.55 1.26
CA LYS A 56 7.41 -17.44 2.42
C LYS A 56 6.94 -16.71 3.67
N GLU A 57 7.00 -15.38 3.68
CA GLU A 57 6.60 -14.57 4.82
C GLU A 57 5.15 -14.12 4.71
N LYS A 58 4.44 -14.21 5.84
CA LYS A 58 3.06 -13.74 5.96
C LYS A 58 3.05 -12.56 6.93
N ARG A 59 2.74 -11.36 6.44
CA ARG A 59 2.72 -10.14 7.25
C ARG A 59 1.30 -9.90 7.72
N LEU A 60 1.10 -9.77 9.04
CA LEU A 60 -0.19 -9.40 9.59
C LEU A 60 -0.56 -7.98 9.13
N ALA A 61 -1.76 -7.84 8.57
CA ALA A 61 -2.35 -6.59 8.11
C ALA A 61 -3.70 -6.42 8.80
N ILE A 62 -3.84 -5.41 9.65
CA ILE A 62 -5.05 -5.19 10.45
C ILE A 62 -5.86 -4.11 9.75
N MET A 63 -7.07 -4.43 9.31
CA MET A 63 -7.95 -3.47 8.66
C MET A 63 -8.34 -2.35 9.63
N VAL A 64 -8.14 -1.11 9.20
CA VAL A 64 -8.46 0.13 9.94
C VAL A 64 -9.49 0.94 9.17
N GLU A 65 -9.84 2.13 9.67
CA GLU A 65 -10.83 3.00 9.04
C GLU A 65 -10.40 3.44 7.64
N ASP A 66 -11.39 3.70 6.78
CA ASP A 66 -11.14 4.23 5.45
C ASP A 66 -10.58 5.65 5.54
N HIS A 67 -9.69 6.01 4.62
CA HIS A 67 -9.11 7.36 4.59
C HIS A 67 -9.51 8.10 3.30
N PRO A 68 -9.61 9.43 3.32
CA PRO A 68 -9.79 10.22 2.10
C PRO A 68 -8.62 10.03 1.13
N LEU A 69 -8.89 10.12 -0.18
CA LEU A 69 -7.84 9.97 -1.20
C LEU A 69 -6.73 11.02 -1.09
N GLU A 70 -7.05 12.22 -0.61
CA GLU A 70 -6.08 13.29 -0.39
C GLU A 70 -5.00 12.91 0.62
N TYR A 71 -5.29 11.96 1.51
CA TYR A 71 -4.34 11.48 2.51
C TYR A 71 -3.17 10.69 1.90
N ARG A 72 -3.26 10.30 0.62
CA ARG A 72 -2.23 9.51 -0.08
C ARG A 72 -0.87 10.21 -0.15
N THR A 73 -0.84 11.55 -0.16
CA THR A 73 0.40 12.34 -0.25
C THR A 73 0.79 12.96 1.08
N PHE A 74 0.08 12.65 2.17
CA PHE A 74 0.35 13.24 3.46
C PHE A 74 1.69 12.73 4.03
N GLU A 75 2.57 13.69 4.34
CA GLU A 75 3.79 13.52 5.11
C GLU A 75 3.84 14.62 6.17
N GLY A 76 4.24 14.29 7.39
CA GLY A 76 4.28 15.25 8.49
C GLY A 76 4.15 14.59 9.85
N VAL A 77 3.75 15.39 10.83
CA VAL A 77 3.61 14.95 12.23
C VAL A 77 2.18 15.18 12.68
N ILE A 78 1.51 14.10 13.05
CA ILE A 78 0.16 14.12 13.63
C ILE A 78 0.31 14.43 15.13
N ALA A 79 -0.45 15.42 15.60
CA ALA A 79 -0.37 15.91 16.96
C ALA A 79 -0.69 14.82 18.00
N GLU A 80 -0.09 14.93 19.19
CA GLU A 80 -0.42 14.03 20.29
C GLU A 80 -1.87 14.21 20.74
N GLY A 81 -2.57 13.10 20.98
CA GLY A 81 -4.00 13.09 21.33
C GLY A 81 -4.92 12.89 20.12
N GLU A 82 -4.44 13.13 18.90
CA GLU A 82 -5.18 12.81 17.68
C GLU A 82 -5.05 11.31 17.33
N TYR A 83 -6.04 10.79 16.61
CA TYR A 83 -5.98 9.42 16.11
C TYR A 83 -4.82 9.28 15.11
N GLY A 84 -3.87 8.39 15.42
CA GLY A 84 -2.64 8.25 14.65
C GLY A 84 -1.56 9.26 15.00
N ALA A 85 -1.53 9.80 16.22
CA ALA A 85 -0.41 10.63 16.69
C ALA A 85 0.96 10.00 16.40
N GLY A 86 1.84 10.75 15.74
CA GLY A 86 3.12 10.25 15.27
C GLY A 86 3.62 10.89 13.99
N GLU A 87 4.81 10.52 13.59
CA GLU A 87 5.39 10.96 12.32
C GLU A 87 5.00 10.01 11.18
N VAL A 88 4.68 10.58 10.03
CA VAL A 88 4.23 9.85 8.84
C VAL A 88 5.05 10.28 7.64
N ILE A 89 5.54 9.30 6.88
CA ILE A 89 6.12 9.51 5.54
C ILE A 89 5.42 8.59 4.54
N VAL A 90 5.36 9.01 3.27
CA VAL A 90 4.94 8.17 2.15
C VAL A 90 6.13 7.29 1.76
N TRP A 91 6.12 6.06 2.27
CA TRP A 91 7.20 5.11 2.09
C TRP A 91 7.20 4.46 0.71
N ASP A 92 6.03 4.25 0.11
CA ASP A 92 5.88 3.81 -1.28
C ASP A 92 4.54 4.32 -1.84
N GLN A 93 4.47 4.50 -3.14
CA GLN A 93 3.23 4.85 -3.83
C GLN A 93 3.28 4.35 -5.27
N GLY A 94 2.11 4.21 -5.88
CA GLY A 94 2.00 3.90 -7.30
C GLY A 94 0.59 3.48 -7.66
N THR A 95 0.48 2.63 -8.66
CA THR A 95 -0.80 2.06 -9.08
C THR A 95 -0.89 0.57 -8.77
N TYR A 96 -2.10 0.06 -8.71
CA TYR A 96 -2.38 -1.35 -8.56
C TYR A 96 -3.53 -1.78 -9.46
N ARG A 97 -3.55 -3.08 -9.75
CA ARG A 97 -4.62 -3.70 -10.53
C ARG A 97 -5.00 -5.05 -9.92
N PRO A 98 -6.30 -5.38 -9.83
CA PRO A 98 -6.71 -6.77 -9.63
C PRO A 98 -6.24 -7.64 -10.81
N LEU A 99 -6.25 -8.96 -10.64
CA LEU A 99 -5.82 -9.90 -11.69
C LEU A 99 -6.75 -9.96 -12.91
N SER A 100 -7.92 -9.32 -12.86
CA SER A 100 -8.91 -9.26 -13.93
C SER A 100 -9.64 -7.92 -13.93
N GLY A 101 -10.15 -7.52 -15.08
CA GLY A 101 -10.83 -6.23 -15.29
C GLY A 101 -10.07 -5.37 -16.31
N LYS A 102 -10.82 -4.80 -17.26
CA LYS A 102 -10.30 -3.95 -18.34
C LYS A 102 -10.52 -2.48 -18.07
N THR A 103 -11.66 -2.13 -17.47
CA THR A 103 -11.99 -0.75 -17.09
C THR A 103 -11.80 -0.51 -15.60
N LYS A 104 -11.73 0.76 -15.19
CA LYS A 104 -11.65 1.14 -13.78
C LYS A 104 -12.85 0.62 -12.97
N GLU A 105 -14.06 0.70 -13.51
CA GLU A 105 -15.28 0.21 -12.88
C GLU A 105 -15.25 -1.31 -12.67
N GLU A 106 -14.83 -2.06 -13.69
CA GLU A 106 -14.67 -3.52 -13.58
C GLU A 106 -13.63 -3.88 -12.53
N MET A 107 -12.50 -3.16 -12.50
CA MET A 107 -11.45 -3.39 -11.50
C MET A 107 -11.98 -3.11 -10.08
N GLN A 108 -12.70 -2.01 -9.85
CA GLN A 108 -13.32 -1.73 -8.56
C GLN A 108 -14.33 -2.80 -8.15
N GLN A 109 -15.16 -3.27 -9.09
CA GLN A 109 -16.11 -4.35 -8.83
C GLN A 109 -15.40 -5.64 -8.41
N GLN A 110 -14.30 -6.01 -9.08
CA GLN A 110 -13.50 -7.18 -8.73
C GLN A 110 -12.87 -7.04 -7.35
N VAL A 111 -12.25 -5.89 -7.05
CA VAL A 111 -11.64 -5.63 -5.74
C VAL A 111 -12.69 -5.72 -4.63
N ARG A 112 -13.86 -5.11 -4.83
CA ARG A 112 -14.98 -5.16 -3.86
C ARG A 112 -15.44 -6.59 -3.60
N ALA A 113 -15.64 -7.38 -4.65
CA ALA A 113 -16.06 -8.78 -4.53
C ALA A 113 -15.02 -9.62 -3.77
N GLN A 114 -13.74 -9.46 -4.11
CA GLN A 114 -12.62 -10.17 -3.50
C GLN A 114 -12.40 -9.80 -2.03
N LEU A 115 -12.50 -8.52 -1.68
CA LEU A 115 -12.47 -8.08 -0.28
C LEU A 115 -13.63 -8.66 0.55
N ASN A 116 -14.84 -8.70 0.00
CA ASN A 116 -15.99 -9.30 0.67
C ASN A 116 -15.81 -10.81 0.89
N GLN A 117 -15.25 -11.52 -0.11
CA GLN A 117 -14.90 -12.94 0.00
C GLN A 117 -13.80 -13.18 1.05
N GLY A 118 -12.90 -12.21 1.24
CA GLY A 118 -11.80 -12.30 2.19
C GLY A 118 -10.48 -12.72 1.55
N GLU A 119 -10.36 -12.65 0.23
CA GLU A 119 -9.14 -12.93 -0.51
C GLU A 119 -9.05 -11.98 -1.70
N LEU A 120 -8.06 -11.09 -1.69
CA LEU A 120 -7.78 -10.14 -2.76
C LEU A 120 -6.40 -10.43 -3.34
N ARG A 121 -6.31 -10.63 -4.65
CA ARG A 121 -5.04 -10.76 -5.38
C ARG A 121 -4.88 -9.61 -6.36
N PHE A 122 -3.71 -9.00 -6.35
CA PHE A 122 -3.45 -7.77 -7.07
C PHE A 122 -1.98 -7.62 -7.43
N LEU A 123 -1.72 -6.86 -8.48
CA LEU A 123 -0.41 -6.43 -8.92
C LEU A 123 -0.14 -5.02 -8.43
N LEU A 124 1.01 -4.80 -7.82
CA LEU A 124 1.51 -3.47 -7.45
C LEU A 124 2.54 -2.98 -8.48
N PHE A 125 2.44 -1.70 -8.79
CA PHE A 125 3.34 -0.95 -9.67
C PHE A 125 3.80 0.31 -8.92
N GLY A 126 4.60 0.14 -7.87
CA GLY A 126 5.21 1.25 -7.13
C GLY A 126 6.70 1.38 -7.34
N GLU A 127 7.30 2.27 -6.56
CA GLU A 127 8.74 2.48 -6.55
C GLU A 127 9.45 1.33 -5.83
N LYS A 128 8.89 0.85 -4.71
CA LYS A 128 9.49 -0.21 -3.88
C LYS A 128 8.78 -1.54 -4.02
N LEU A 129 7.45 -1.54 -3.96
CA LEU A 129 6.64 -2.75 -4.08
C LEU A 129 6.20 -2.94 -5.53
N ARG A 130 6.68 -4.04 -6.13
CA ARG A 130 6.30 -4.44 -7.49
C ARG A 130 5.88 -5.90 -7.54
N GLY A 131 5.01 -6.21 -8.49
CA GLY A 131 4.55 -7.57 -8.77
C GLY A 131 3.34 -7.97 -7.95
N GLU A 132 3.09 -9.27 -7.87
CA GLU A 132 1.85 -9.82 -7.33
C GLU A 132 1.90 -9.99 -5.81
N PHE A 133 0.83 -9.54 -5.16
CA PHE A 133 0.54 -9.67 -3.75
C PHE A 133 -0.86 -10.24 -3.53
N ALA A 134 -1.09 -10.77 -2.32
CA ALA A 134 -2.39 -11.20 -1.86
C ALA A 134 -2.67 -10.67 -0.45
N LEU A 135 -3.92 -10.26 -0.23
CA LEU A 135 -4.50 -10.01 1.09
C LEU A 135 -5.50 -11.11 1.40
N ILE A 136 -5.25 -11.89 2.46
CA ILE A 136 -6.11 -13.01 2.88
C ILE A 136 -6.62 -12.79 4.29
N ARG A 137 -7.93 -12.74 4.48
CA ARG A 137 -8.57 -12.56 5.79
C ARG A 137 -8.41 -13.80 6.65
N GLN A 138 -7.80 -13.64 7.82
CA GLN A 138 -7.60 -14.71 8.79
C GLN A 138 -8.74 -14.69 9.83
N LYS A 139 -9.88 -15.31 9.49
CA LYS A 139 -11.10 -15.34 10.32
C LYS A 139 -10.86 -15.77 11.78
N ARG A 140 -9.88 -16.66 12.02
CA ARG A 140 -9.53 -17.14 13.38
C ARG A 140 -8.94 -16.05 14.29
N LEU A 141 -8.41 -14.96 13.75
CA LEU A 141 -7.84 -13.84 14.51
C LEU A 141 -8.78 -12.63 14.61
N GLY A 142 -10.01 -12.76 14.10
CA GLY A 142 -11.00 -11.68 14.03
C GLY A 142 -11.27 -11.19 12.61
N GLU A 143 -12.37 -10.45 12.44
CA GLU A 143 -12.85 -10.02 11.13
C GLU A 143 -11.94 -8.99 10.45
N LYS A 144 -11.20 -8.22 11.25
CA LYS A 144 -10.25 -7.20 10.79
C LYS A 144 -8.85 -7.75 10.50
N ALA A 145 -8.57 -9.02 10.80
CA ALA A 145 -7.23 -9.59 10.65
C ALA A 145 -7.02 -10.13 9.23
N TRP A 146 -6.02 -9.62 8.54
CA TRP A 146 -5.61 -10.06 7.20
C TRP A 146 -4.12 -10.44 7.19
N LEU A 147 -3.73 -11.17 6.16
CA LEU A 147 -2.35 -11.49 5.85
C LEU A 147 -2.00 -10.88 4.50
N LEU A 148 -1.01 -9.99 4.49
CA LEU A 148 -0.35 -9.51 3.28
C LEU A 148 0.78 -10.47 2.92
N ILE A 149 0.73 -11.02 1.71
CA ILE A 149 1.61 -12.09 1.24
C ILE A 149 2.11 -11.75 -0.16
N LYS A 150 3.44 -11.72 -0.34
CA LYS A 150 4.04 -11.63 -1.67
C LYS A 150 3.86 -12.94 -2.42
N LYS A 151 3.53 -12.89 -3.71
CA LYS A 151 3.49 -14.07 -4.58
C LYS A 151 4.82 -14.24 -5.31
N ARG A 152 5.11 -15.47 -5.73
CA ARG A 152 6.33 -15.79 -6.47
C ARG A 152 6.23 -15.20 -7.89
N ASP A 153 7.11 -14.27 -8.19
CA ASP A 153 7.32 -13.67 -9.50
C ASP A 153 8.76 -13.14 -9.59
N GLN A 154 9.09 -12.42 -10.67
CA GLN A 154 10.41 -11.84 -10.90
C GLN A 154 10.82 -10.76 -9.88
N TYR A 155 9.89 -10.19 -9.12
CA TYR A 155 10.14 -9.16 -8.12
C TYR A 155 10.25 -9.72 -6.70
N ALA A 156 10.03 -11.03 -6.51
CA ALA A 156 10.19 -11.68 -5.22
C ALA A 156 11.65 -11.73 -4.80
N SER A 157 11.92 -11.43 -3.53
CA SER A 157 13.28 -11.36 -2.97
C SER A 157 13.29 -11.72 -1.49
N ASN A 158 14.43 -12.23 -0.99
CA ASN A 158 14.66 -12.40 0.45
C ASN A 158 15.21 -11.14 1.12
N ALA A 159 15.48 -10.08 0.36
CA ALA A 159 15.96 -8.82 0.91
C ALA A 159 14.87 -8.16 1.78
N ASP A 160 15.29 -7.57 2.91
CA ASP A 160 14.40 -6.78 3.75
C ASP A 160 14.15 -5.42 3.09
N ILE A 161 13.00 -5.29 2.43
CA ILE A 161 12.60 -4.07 1.74
C ILE A 161 12.41 -2.90 2.70
N THR A 162 12.13 -3.16 3.98
CA THR A 162 11.86 -2.11 4.98
C THR A 162 13.10 -1.29 5.33
N LEU A 163 14.29 -1.78 4.97
CA LEU A 163 15.56 -1.03 5.05
C LEU A 163 15.61 0.16 4.08
N GLN A 164 14.78 0.19 3.04
CA GLN A 164 14.62 1.38 2.20
C GLN A 164 13.77 2.42 2.93
N ASP A 165 14.38 3.15 3.85
CA ASP A 165 13.69 3.90 4.91
C ASP A 165 13.27 5.34 4.55
N ARG A 166 13.53 5.78 3.31
CA ARG A 166 13.22 7.13 2.82
C ARG A 166 11.85 7.22 2.16
N SER A 167 11.26 8.40 2.22
CA SER A 167 10.08 8.77 1.46
C SER A 167 10.34 8.70 -0.04
N VAL A 168 9.34 8.27 -0.80
CA VAL A 168 9.36 8.33 -2.27
C VAL A 168 8.92 9.70 -2.82
N ILE A 169 8.37 10.57 -1.97
CA ILE A 169 7.96 11.94 -2.35
C ILE A 169 9.07 12.93 -2.00
N SER A 170 9.45 13.00 -0.73
CA SER A 170 10.38 14.03 -0.23
C SER A 170 11.81 13.54 -0.06
N GLY A 171 12.05 12.23 -0.12
CA GLY A 171 13.36 11.62 0.21
C GLY A 171 13.70 11.65 1.72
N LYS A 172 12.83 12.22 2.56
CA LYS A 172 12.99 12.32 4.02
C LYS A 172 12.77 10.98 4.72
N ARG A 173 13.36 10.84 5.90
CA ARG A 173 13.12 9.76 6.86
C ARG A 173 12.19 10.24 7.96
N LEU A 174 11.70 9.29 8.75
CA LEU A 174 11.20 9.60 10.08
C LEU A 174 12.32 10.29 10.88
N GLY A 175 11.98 11.36 11.59
CA GLY A 175 12.85 12.29 12.29
C GLY A 175 13.28 13.50 11.44
N GLU A 176 13.08 13.45 10.11
CA GLU A 176 13.39 14.57 9.20
C GLU A 176 12.11 15.30 8.74
N VAL A 177 10.92 14.77 9.07
CA VAL A 177 9.64 15.44 8.84
C VAL A 177 9.33 16.40 9.99
N SER A 178 9.16 17.67 9.66
CA SER A 178 8.85 18.71 10.64
C SER A 178 7.35 18.84 10.83
N ARG A 179 6.93 19.29 12.03
CA ARG A 179 5.65 20.01 12.17
C ARG A 179 5.81 21.32 11.39
N GLU A 180 5.13 21.45 10.26
CA GLU A 180 4.89 22.79 9.68
C GLU A 180 3.87 23.54 10.54
#